data_AF-A0AAI9VGQ1-F1
#
_entry.id   AF-A0AAI9VGQ1-F1
#
_cell.length_a   1.000
_cell.length_b   1.000
_cell.length_c   1.000
_cell.angle_alpha   90.00
_cell.angle_beta   90.00
_cell.angle_gamma   90.00
#
_symmetry.space_group_name_H-M   'P 1'
#
loop_
_entity.id
_entity.type
_entity.pdbx_description
1 polymer ?
#
loop_
_entity_poly.entity_id
_entity_poly.type
_entity_poly.pdbx_seq_one_letter_code
_entity_poly.pdbx_strand_id
1 'polypeptide(L)'
;MAGVITINFKVIKNGVADLDLKSPIYIPGPVEPQFGPGRHIYFEGFSVDQHGKQHYMDVTVAYRQTCLRVIEYLRRFGYSDYQVYLLMSCAPIQGHVAGIVDIPNACTTIGLPMDIFDFDISPGAGKVEKRDLGSCAFATGVKEGTVTKGGANSQHSYGGGLTYKE
;
A
#
# COMPACT_ATOMS: atom_id res chain seq x y z
N MET A 1 9.09 -7.07 16.70
CA MET A 1 8.38 -7.89 17.72
C MET A 1 9.29 -9.07 18.07
N ALA A 2 9.52 -9.36 19.34
CA ALA A 2 10.28 -10.55 19.74
C ALA A 2 9.36 -11.78 19.71
N GLY A 3 9.90 -12.94 19.33
CA GLY A 3 9.11 -14.16 19.20
C GLY A 3 9.97 -15.42 19.10
N VAL A 4 9.31 -16.57 18.99
CA VAL A 4 9.94 -17.89 18.86
C VAL A 4 9.37 -18.57 17.62
N ILE A 5 10.24 -19.16 16.80
CA ILE A 5 9.89 -19.92 15.60
C ILE A 5 10.42 -21.34 15.75
N THR A 6 9.57 -22.34 15.51
CA THR A 6 9.95 -23.75 15.46
C THR A 6 10.04 -24.18 14.01
N ILE A 7 11.20 -24.73 13.60
CA ILE A 7 11.46 -25.07 12.20
C ILE A 7 11.84 -26.55 12.10
N ASN A 8 11.35 -27.25 11.07
CA ASN A 8 11.78 -28.59 10.70
C ASN A 8 12.52 -28.54 9.35
N PHE A 9 13.72 -29.12 9.30
CA PHE A 9 14.54 -29.16 8.10
C PHE A 9 14.59 -30.58 7.53
N LYS A 10 14.43 -30.70 6.20
CA LYS A 10 14.65 -31.93 5.44
C LYS A 10 15.50 -31.60 4.21
N VAL A 11 16.31 -32.55 3.79
CA VAL A 11 17.19 -32.39 2.61
C VAL A 11 16.67 -33.22 1.47
N ILE A 12 16.47 -32.58 0.31
CA ILE A 12 16.22 -33.26 -0.96
C ILE A 12 17.58 -33.51 -1.61
N LYS A 13 18.02 -34.76 -1.66
CA LYS A 13 19.26 -35.13 -2.33
C LYS A 13 19.12 -34.80 -3.82
N ASN A 14 20.16 -34.21 -4.41
CA ASN A 14 20.17 -33.73 -5.79
C ASN A 14 19.10 -32.68 -6.17
N GLY A 15 18.38 -32.11 -5.20
CA GLY A 15 17.20 -31.28 -5.49
C GLY A 15 17.46 -30.03 -6.34
N VAL A 16 18.66 -29.44 -6.29
CA VAL A 16 19.00 -28.28 -7.14
C VAL A 16 19.03 -28.68 -8.62
N ALA A 17 19.64 -29.83 -8.94
CA ALA A 17 19.71 -30.32 -10.30
C ALA A 17 18.35 -30.87 -10.77
N ASP A 18 17.63 -31.57 -9.90
CA ASP A 18 16.34 -32.18 -10.24
C ASP A 18 15.24 -31.13 -10.45
N LEU A 19 15.25 -30.03 -9.68
CA LEU A 19 14.25 -28.97 -9.79
C LEU A 19 14.64 -27.89 -10.83
N ASP A 20 15.92 -27.76 -11.16
CA ASP A 20 16.47 -26.75 -12.09
C ASP A 20 15.97 -25.32 -11.82
N LEU A 21 15.92 -24.94 -10.53
CA LEU A 21 15.41 -23.65 -10.07
C LEU A 21 16.55 -22.68 -9.76
N LYS A 22 16.41 -21.43 -10.25
CA LYS A 22 17.33 -20.32 -9.91
C LYS A 22 16.95 -19.59 -8.62
N SER A 23 15.68 -19.65 -8.23
CA SER A 23 15.12 -18.91 -7.09
C SER A 23 14.43 -19.86 -6.11
N PRO A 24 14.39 -19.54 -4.81
CA PRO A 24 13.64 -20.31 -3.84
C PRO A 24 12.15 -20.38 -4.19
N ILE A 25 11.53 -21.49 -3.85
CA ILE A 25 10.07 -21.68 -3.88
C ILE A 25 9.59 -22.09 -2.50
N TYR A 26 8.34 -21.78 -2.18
CA TYR A 26 7.70 -22.20 -0.95
C TYR A 26 6.23 -22.47 -1.20
N ILE A 27 5.65 -23.28 -0.32
CA ILE A 27 4.21 -23.52 -0.27
C ILE A 27 3.71 -22.74 0.96
N PRO A 28 2.75 -21.82 0.81
CA PRO A 28 2.20 -21.08 1.94
C PRO A 28 1.47 -22.03 2.91
N GLY A 29 1.27 -21.58 4.15
CA GLY A 29 0.50 -22.33 5.14
C GLY A 29 -0.96 -22.52 4.70
N PRO A 30 -1.65 -23.57 5.18
CA PRO A 30 -3.02 -23.87 4.77
C PRO A 30 -4.05 -22.85 5.25
N VAL A 31 -3.69 -22.02 6.23
CA VAL A 31 -4.54 -20.95 6.76
C VAL A 31 -3.90 -19.63 6.35
N GLU A 32 -4.46 -19.02 5.30
CA GLU A 32 -4.17 -17.62 5.02
C GLU A 32 -4.73 -16.75 6.14
N PRO A 33 -4.02 -15.67 6.53
CA PRO A 33 -4.55 -14.72 7.49
C PRO A 33 -5.69 -13.91 6.82
N GLN A 34 -6.87 -14.50 6.79
CA GLN A 34 -8.11 -13.90 6.30
C GLN A 34 -8.75 -13.12 7.45
N PHE A 35 -8.64 -11.79 7.44
CA PHE A 35 -9.10 -10.92 8.54
C PHE A 35 -10.60 -10.56 8.46
N GLY A 36 -11.42 -11.37 7.78
CA GLY A 36 -12.87 -11.12 7.63
C GLY A 36 -13.48 -11.88 6.45
N PRO A 37 -14.69 -11.51 6.00
CA PRO A 37 -15.36 -12.08 4.82
C PRO A 37 -14.63 -11.84 3.47
N GLY A 38 -13.34 -11.47 3.48
CA GLY A 38 -12.54 -11.21 2.29
C GLY A 38 -12.91 -9.94 1.54
N ARG A 39 -13.64 -9.00 2.17
CA ARG A 39 -14.11 -7.80 1.49
C ARG A 39 -12.98 -6.79 1.34
N HIS A 40 -12.51 -6.62 0.10
CA HIS A 40 -11.51 -5.63 -0.24
C HIS A 40 -12.13 -4.55 -1.14
N ILE A 41 -11.69 -3.32 -0.94
CA ILE A 41 -11.82 -2.26 -1.93
C ILE A 41 -10.48 -2.17 -2.68
N TYR A 42 -10.52 -2.24 -4.00
CA TYR A 42 -9.33 -2.16 -4.84
C TYR A 42 -9.16 -0.75 -5.40
N PHE A 43 -7.93 -0.25 -5.30
CA PHE A 43 -7.48 0.99 -5.92
C PHE A 43 -6.52 0.65 -7.04
N GLU A 44 -6.49 1.48 -8.08
CA GLU A 44 -5.63 1.29 -9.25
C GLU A 44 -4.69 2.47 -9.43
N GLY A 45 -3.53 2.20 -10.02
CA GLY A 45 -2.55 3.20 -10.40
C GLY A 45 -1.85 2.82 -11.70
N PHE A 46 -1.43 3.85 -12.42
CA PHE A 46 -0.79 3.76 -13.73
C PHE A 46 0.60 4.39 -13.71
N SER A 47 1.45 4.07 -14.69
CA SER A 47 2.79 4.65 -14.88
C SER A 47 2.78 6.13 -15.31
N VAL A 48 1.90 6.94 -14.72
CA VAL A 48 1.81 8.39 -14.89
C VAL A 48 2.07 9.01 -13.53
N ASP A 49 3.10 9.84 -13.40
CA ASP A 49 3.42 10.41 -12.10
C ASP A 49 2.44 11.53 -11.67
N GLN A 50 2.59 12.00 -10.42
CA GLN A 50 1.76 13.04 -9.84
C GLN A 50 1.88 14.41 -10.54
N HIS A 51 2.80 14.57 -11.48
CA HIS A 51 2.96 15.76 -12.31
C HIS A 51 2.41 15.57 -13.73
N GLY A 52 1.74 14.44 -13.99
CA GLY A 52 1.19 14.10 -15.29
C GLY A 52 2.23 13.62 -16.30
N LYS A 53 3.48 13.36 -15.90
CA LYS A 53 4.48 12.81 -16.80
C LYS A 53 4.24 11.32 -16.99
N GLN A 54 4.11 10.93 -18.25
CA GLN A 54 4.05 9.52 -18.66
C GLN A 54 5.43 8.86 -18.51
N HIS A 55 5.46 7.69 -17.88
CA HIS A 55 6.61 6.80 -17.83
C HIS A 55 6.34 5.53 -18.63
N TYR A 56 7.38 4.85 -19.08
CA TYR A 56 7.26 3.65 -19.91
C TYR A 56 7.30 2.40 -19.03
N MET A 57 6.17 1.69 -18.91
CA MET A 57 6.06 0.41 -18.19
C MET A 57 6.64 0.44 -16.76
N ASP A 58 6.56 1.58 -16.09
CA ASP A 58 7.13 1.77 -14.76
C ASP A 58 6.13 1.33 -13.69
N VAL A 59 6.30 0.09 -13.21
CA VAL A 59 5.53 -0.51 -12.12
C VAL A 59 5.75 0.23 -10.79
N THR A 60 6.93 0.84 -10.58
CA THR A 60 7.22 1.57 -9.34
C THR A 60 6.41 2.86 -9.28
N VAL A 61 6.33 3.59 -10.38
CA VAL A 61 5.46 4.77 -10.49
C VAL A 61 3.99 4.36 -10.37
N ALA A 62 3.56 3.30 -11.05
CA ALA A 62 2.19 2.78 -10.95
C ALA A 62 1.81 2.42 -9.50
N TYR A 63 2.67 1.69 -8.79
CA TYR A 63 2.41 1.28 -7.41
C TYR A 63 2.39 2.48 -6.47
N ARG A 64 3.28 3.46 -6.68
CA ARG A 64 3.24 4.74 -5.95
C ARG A 64 1.90 5.45 -6.17
N GLN A 65 1.43 5.57 -7.42
CA GLN A 65 0.12 6.16 -7.71
C GLN A 65 -1.02 5.42 -7.03
N THR A 66 -0.95 4.09 -6.99
CA THR A 66 -1.97 3.27 -6.32
C THR A 66 -2.04 3.58 -4.82
N CYS A 67 -0.90 3.65 -4.13
CA CYS A 67 -0.83 4.06 -2.72
C CYS A 67 -1.45 5.45 -2.50
N LEU A 68 -1.23 6.37 -3.44
CA LEU A 68 -1.76 7.74 -3.36
C LEU A 68 -3.28 7.78 -3.48
N ARG A 69 -3.88 6.93 -4.33
CA ARG A 69 -5.35 6.80 -4.40
C ARG A 69 -5.95 6.28 -3.10
N VAL A 70 -5.27 5.35 -2.41
CA VAL A 70 -5.70 4.89 -1.09
C VAL A 70 -5.67 6.05 -0.08
N ILE A 71 -4.56 6.81 -0.05
CA ILE A 71 -4.39 7.97 0.84
C ILE A 71 -5.47 9.02 0.60
N GLU A 72 -5.69 9.42 -0.66
CA GLU A 72 -6.73 10.38 -1.04
C GLU A 72 -8.14 9.90 -0.62
N TYR A 73 -8.42 8.61 -0.77
CA TYR A 73 -9.70 8.03 -0.39
C TYR A 73 -9.93 8.10 1.12
N LEU A 74 -8.98 7.61 1.92
CA LEU A 74 -9.09 7.58 3.37
C LEU A 74 -9.02 8.98 4.01
N ARG A 75 -8.37 9.96 3.35
CA ARG A 75 -8.39 11.36 3.77
C ARG A 75 -9.80 11.94 3.85
N ARG A 76 -10.74 11.45 3.02
CA ARG A 76 -12.14 11.89 3.04
C ARG A 76 -12.83 11.54 4.37
N PHE A 77 -12.38 10.49 5.05
CA PHE A 77 -12.90 10.05 6.35
C PHE A 77 -12.21 10.71 7.55
N GLY A 78 -11.21 11.56 7.33
CA GLY A 78 -10.50 12.30 8.38
C GLY A 78 -9.12 11.74 8.75
N TYR A 79 -8.62 10.70 8.06
CA TYR A 79 -7.25 10.23 8.25
C TYR A 79 -6.23 11.25 7.73
N SER A 80 -5.11 11.39 8.44
CA SER A 80 -3.91 12.05 7.91
C SER A 80 -3.12 11.13 6.98
N ASP A 81 -2.36 11.73 6.06
CA ASP A 81 -1.55 10.98 5.09
C ASP A 81 -0.56 10.03 5.77
N TYR A 82 0.03 10.45 6.90
CA TYR A 82 0.90 9.59 7.72
C TYR A 82 0.17 8.40 8.33
N GLN A 83 -1.03 8.62 8.87
CA GLN A 83 -1.82 7.52 9.45
C GLN A 83 -2.11 6.47 8.37
N VAL A 84 -2.48 6.90 7.16
CA VAL A 84 -2.73 5.97 6.05
C VAL A 84 -1.45 5.28 5.59
N TYR A 85 -0.32 6.00 5.49
CA TYR A 85 0.96 5.41 5.11
C TYR A 85 1.43 4.35 6.11
N LEU A 86 1.31 4.64 7.41
CA LEU A 86 1.60 3.68 8.48
C LEU A 86 0.64 2.49 8.45
N LEU A 87 -0.67 2.75 8.26
CA LEU A 87 -1.69 1.71 8.14
C LEU A 87 -1.37 0.76 6.98
N MET A 88 -1.09 1.28 5.79
CA MET A 88 -0.73 0.45 4.63
C MET A 88 0.57 -0.35 4.83
N SER A 89 1.44 0.08 5.73
CA SER A 89 2.70 -0.62 6.04
C SER A 89 2.53 -1.80 7.00
N CYS A 90 1.44 -1.82 7.79
CA CYS A 90 1.21 -2.85 8.81
C CYS A 90 -0.06 -3.67 8.61
N ALA A 91 -1.06 -3.09 7.96
CA ALA A 91 -2.30 -3.78 7.59
C ALA A 91 -2.00 -4.80 6.49
N PRO A 92 -2.77 -5.91 6.44
CA PRO A 92 -2.62 -6.98 5.46
C PRO A 92 -3.22 -6.56 4.11
N ILE A 93 -2.69 -5.48 3.51
CA ILE A 93 -3.10 -5.01 2.18
C ILE A 93 -2.54 -5.92 1.09
N GLN A 94 -3.24 -6.00 -0.03
CA GLN A 94 -2.85 -6.83 -1.16
C GLN A 94 -2.37 -5.98 -2.33
N GLY A 95 -1.06 -5.89 -2.52
CA GLY A 95 -0.45 -5.23 -3.68
C GLY A 95 -0.27 -6.20 -4.85
N HIS A 96 -0.79 -5.84 -6.02
CA HIS A 96 -0.65 -6.66 -7.23
C HIS A 96 -0.09 -5.84 -8.40
N VAL A 97 0.73 -6.52 -9.21
CA VAL A 97 1.00 -6.09 -10.58
C VAL A 97 -0.13 -6.66 -11.44
N ALA A 98 -1.10 -5.81 -11.77
CA ALA A 98 -2.33 -6.23 -12.44
C ALA A 98 -2.15 -6.38 -13.96
N GLY A 99 -1.33 -5.53 -14.58
CA GLY A 99 -1.07 -5.59 -16.01
C GLY A 99 0.25 -4.93 -16.39
N ILE A 100 1.02 -5.60 -17.24
CA ILE A 100 2.32 -5.11 -17.76
C ILE A 100 2.47 -5.34 -19.27
N VAL A 101 1.36 -5.41 -20.00
CA VAL A 101 1.38 -5.63 -21.45
C VAL A 101 0.82 -4.45 -22.25
N ASP A 102 0.14 -3.52 -21.58
CA ASP A 102 -0.59 -2.42 -22.21
C ASP A 102 0.27 -1.17 -22.33
N ILE A 103 1.17 -1.17 -23.32
CA ILE A 103 2.07 -0.03 -23.59
C ILE A 103 1.23 1.26 -23.78
N PRO A 104 1.60 2.39 -23.12
CA PRO A 104 2.82 2.61 -22.34
C PRO A 104 2.71 2.33 -20.83
N ASN A 105 1.56 1.90 -20.33
CA ASN A 105 1.25 1.87 -18.92
C ASN A 105 1.47 0.49 -18.28
N ALA A 106 2.14 0.46 -17.14
CA ALA A 106 1.92 -0.60 -16.17
C ALA A 106 0.71 -0.26 -15.31
N CYS A 107 -0.06 -1.29 -14.94
CA CYS A 107 -1.19 -1.21 -14.02
C CYS A 107 -0.88 -1.98 -12.75
N THR A 108 -1.10 -1.35 -11.60
CA THR A 108 -0.98 -1.98 -10.29
C THR A 108 -2.23 -1.73 -9.48
N THR A 109 -2.54 -2.66 -8.57
CA THR A 109 -3.69 -2.54 -7.68
C THR A 109 -3.32 -2.77 -6.22
N ILE A 110 -4.06 -2.11 -5.32
CA ILE A 110 -3.99 -2.33 -3.88
C ILE A 110 -5.39 -2.69 -3.39
N GLY A 111 -5.54 -3.89 -2.85
CA GLY A 111 -6.73 -4.30 -2.10
C GLY A 111 -6.59 -3.89 -0.64
N LEU A 112 -7.43 -2.97 -0.19
CA LEU A 112 -7.55 -2.57 1.21
C LEU A 112 -8.69 -3.38 1.84
N PRO A 113 -8.42 -4.23 2.86
CA PRO A 113 -9.48 -4.95 3.55
C PRO A 113 -10.38 -3.96 4.30
N MET A 114 -11.68 -3.99 4.04
CA MET A 114 -12.63 -3.05 4.65
C MET A 114 -12.97 -3.43 6.09
N ASP A 115 -12.79 -4.70 6.45
CA ASP A 115 -13.18 -5.23 7.75
C ASP A 115 -12.21 -4.85 8.89
N ILE A 116 -11.11 -4.15 8.59
CA ILE A 116 -10.18 -3.60 9.60
C ILE A 116 -10.68 -2.28 10.20
N PHE A 117 -11.75 -1.70 9.66
CA PHE A 117 -12.31 -0.41 10.08
C PHE A 117 -13.59 -0.62 10.90
N ASP A 118 -13.77 0.16 11.98
CA ASP A 118 -15.00 0.15 12.80
C ASP A 118 -16.21 0.84 12.13
N PHE A 119 -16.05 1.31 10.89
CA PHE A 119 -17.07 1.99 10.12
C PHE A 119 -16.99 1.60 8.65
N ASP A 120 -18.12 1.73 7.95
CA ASP A 120 -18.20 1.36 6.55
C ASP A 120 -17.46 2.38 5.67
N ILE A 121 -16.38 1.91 5.03
CA ILE A 121 -15.61 2.65 4.03
C ILE A 121 -16.02 2.27 2.60
N SER A 122 -17.15 1.59 2.39
CA SER A 122 -17.60 1.23 1.05
C SER A 122 -18.03 2.48 0.26
N PRO A 123 -17.80 2.53 -1.07
CA PRO A 123 -18.25 3.66 -1.90
C PRO A 123 -19.78 3.90 -1.86
N GLY A 124 -20.55 2.88 -1.48
CA GLY A 124 -22.01 2.91 -1.39
C GLY A 124 -22.57 3.28 -0.01
N ALA A 125 -21.73 3.51 1.01
CA ALA A 125 -22.14 3.76 2.39
C ALA A 125 -22.87 5.10 2.62
N GLY A 126 -23.02 5.93 1.59
CA GLY A 126 -23.67 7.24 1.67
C GLY A 126 -22.68 8.40 1.79
N LYS A 127 -23.06 9.47 2.49
CA LYS A 127 -22.23 10.68 2.60
C LYS A 127 -21.03 10.40 3.50
N VAL A 128 -19.82 10.63 2.98
CA VAL A 128 -18.59 10.51 3.77
C VAL A 128 -18.55 11.62 4.81
N GLU A 129 -18.54 11.23 6.08
CA GLU A 129 -18.36 12.13 7.22
C GLU A 129 -16.91 12.12 7.66
N LYS A 130 -16.30 13.31 7.77
CA LYS A 130 -14.96 13.45 8.37
C LYS A 130 -15.06 13.17 9.86
N ARG A 131 -14.27 12.21 10.32
CA ARG A 131 -14.20 11.80 11.74
C ARG A 131 -12.92 12.34 12.37
N ASP A 132 -12.98 12.58 13.68
CA ASP A 132 -11.76 12.77 14.47
C ASP A 132 -11.20 11.40 14.83
N LEU A 133 -10.09 11.03 14.19
CA LEU A 133 -9.43 9.73 14.33
C LEU A 133 -8.15 9.84 15.18
N GLY A 134 -8.00 10.96 15.90
CA GLY A 134 -6.78 11.28 16.64
C GLY A 134 -5.57 11.41 15.72
N SER A 135 -4.38 11.21 16.29
CA SER A 135 -3.12 11.40 15.57
C SER A 135 -2.17 10.22 15.79
N CYS A 136 -1.29 9.96 14.82
CA CYS A 136 -0.23 8.98 14.97
C CYS A 136 0.92 9.52 15.85
N ALA A 137 1.77 8.63 16.34
CA ALA A 137 2.95 9.02 17.09
C ALA A 137 3.95 9.77 16.19
N PHE A 138 4.46 10.90 16.67
CA PHE A 138 5.53 11.67 16.04
C PHE A 138 6.82 11.60 16.88
N ALA A 139 7.95 11.89 16.24
CA ALA A 139 9.22 12.06 16.95
C ALA A 139 9.12 13.24 17.95
N THR A 140 9.87 13.15 19.05
CA THR A 140 9.87 14.17 20.11
C THR A 140 10.15 15.57 19.53
N GLY A 141 9.25 16.51 19.79
CA GLY A 141 9.36 17.89 19.30
C GLY A 141 8.73 18.15 17.92
N VAL A 142 8.22 17.12 17.25
CA VAL A 142 7.56 17.23 15.95
C VAL A 142 6.06 17.02 16.13
N LYS A 143 5.23 17.94 15.61
CA LYS A 143 3.76 17.85 15.64
C LYS A 143 3.13 17.61 14.27
N GLU A 144 3.92 17.81 13.21
CA GLU A 144 3.50 17.69 11.82
C GLU A 144 4.71 17.32 10.95
N GLY A 145 4.47 16.69 9.80
CA GLY A 145 5.52 16.42 8.83
C GLY A 145 5.87 17.66 8.03
N THR A 146 7.09 18.16 8.17
CA THR A 146 7.55 19.30 7.37
C THR A 146 8.10 18.84 6.02
N VAL A 147 7.70 19.48 4.92
CA VAL A 147 8.36 19.31 3.61
C VAL A 147 9.79 19.83 3.70
N THR A 148 10.79 18.96 3.58
CA THR A 148 12.19 19.40 3.58
C THR A 148 12.72 19.65 2.16
N LYS A 149 12.19 18.96 1.14
CA LYS A 149 12.50 19.17 -0.30
C LYS A 149 11.30 18.78 -1.19
N GLY A 150 10.39 19.73 -1.43
CA GLY A 150 9.32 19.59 -2.41
C GLY A 150 9.81 19.93 -3.83
N GLY A 151 9.22 19.32 -4.87
CA GLY A 151 9.35 19.78 -6.24
C GLY A 151 8.58 21.09 -6.51
N ALA A 152 8.56 21.57 -7.75
CA ALA A 152 7.89 22.84 -8.12
C ALA A 152 6.37 22.85 -7.85
N ASN A 153 5.76 21.67 -7.64
CA ASN A 153 4.32 21.46 -7.44
C ASN A 153 3.99 21.02 -5.99
N SER A 154 4.78 21.46 -5.02
CA SER A 154 4.83 20.85 -3.69
C SER A 154 4.45 21.80 -2.56
N GLN A 155 3.23 22.33 -2.60
CA GLN A 155 2.79 23.38 -1.67
C GLN A 155 2.41 22.83 -0.29
N HIS A 156 1.92 21.59 -0.22
CA HIS A 156 1.62 20.91 1.04
C HIS A 156 2.26 19.53 1.09
N SER A 157 2.88 19.19 2.22
CA SER A 157 3.05 17.80 2.64
C SER A 157 2.46 17.68 4.01
N TYR A 158 1.52 16.75 4.12
CA TYR A 158 1.09 16.21 5.40
C TYR A 158 2.01 15.06 5.83
N GLY A 159 3.19 15.04 5.20
CA GLY A 159 4.40 14.30 5.47
C GLY A 159 4.54 12.93 4.81
N GLY A 160 5.74 12.34 4.94
CA GLY A 160 6.19 11.20 4.11
C GLY A 160 6.93 11.60 2.82
N GLY A 161 7.34 12.86 2.70
CA GLY A 161 8.10 13.36 1.53
C GLY A 161 7.29 13.53 0.25
N LEU A 162 6.02 13.12 0.26
CA LEU A 162 5.09 13.35 -0.83
C LEU A 162 4.46 14.73 -0.69
N THR A 163 4.38 15.43 -1.82
CA THR A 163 4.00 16.82 -1.88
C THR A 163 3.05 17.03 -3.04
N TYR A 164 1.95 17.74 -2.80
CA TYR A 164 0.91 18.01 -3.77
C TYR A 164 0.62 19.51 -3.84
N LYS A 165 0.07 19.92 -4.98
CA LYS A 165 -0.57 21.22 -5.18
C LYS A 165 -2.06 20.95 -5.27
N GLU A 166 -2.85 21.63 -4.45
CA GLU A 166 -4.33 21.64 -4.57
C GLU A 166 -4.76 22.18 -5.94
#